data_AF-U4U786-F1
#
_entry.id   AF-U4U786-F1
#
_cell.length_a   1.000
_cell.length_b   1.000
_cell.length_c   1.000
_cell.angle_alpha   90.00
_cell.angle_beta   90.00
_cell.angle_gamma   90.00
#
_symmetry.space_group_name_H-M   'P 1'
#
loop_
_entity.id
_entity.type
_entity.pdbx_description
1 polymer ?
#
loop_
_entity_poly.entity_id
_entity_poly.type
_entity_poly.pdbx_seq_one_letter_code
_entity_poly.pdbx_strand_id
1 'polypeptide(L)'
;MLSGLDYLMKTGRSGWLFCGTYNLETILPKLPVPPLEDTMRKYLNTLRPLLNEHEHEQVKKIVDTFAGDGGLGRKLQLYLLKRRENMDNWKAPHAEDNPL
;
A
#
# COMPACT_ATOMS: atom_id res chain seq x y z
N MET A 1 -37.67 52.12 -8.15
CA MET A 1 -37.52 50.88 -8.94
C MET A 1 -36.14 50.33 -8.65
N LEU A 2 -36.08 49.25 -7.88
CA LEU A 2 -34.83 48.57 -7.51
C LEU A 2 -34.40 47.68 -8.70
N SER A 3 -33.34 48.05 -9.43
CA SER A 3 -32.69 47.12 -10.36
C SER A 3 -31.76 46.23 -9.55
N GLY A 4 -32.27 45.05 -9.19
CA GLY A 4 -31.63 44.06 -8.34
C GLY A 4 -30.42 43.34 -8.94
N LEU A 5 -29.40 44.06 -9.39
CA LEU A 5 -28.13 43.48 -9.84
C LEU A 5 -26.87 44.09 -9.20
N ASP A 6 -26.98 45.15 -8.39
CA ASP A 6 -25.82 45.72 -7.68
C ASP A 6 -25.59 45.17 -6.26
N TYR A 7 -26.46 44.28 -5.77
CA TYR A 7 -26.43 43.84 -4.37
C TYR A 7 -25.59 42.56 -4.10
N LEU A 8 -24.90 42.01 -5.11
CA LEU A 8 -24.21 40.72 -4.97
C LEU A 8 -22.79 40.65 -5.55
N MET A 9 -22.00 41.72 -5.47
CA MET A 9 -20.54 41.64 -5.70
C MET A 9 -19.71 42.59 -4.82
N LYS A 10 -20.21 43.02 -3.66
CA LYS A 10 -19.44 43.85 -2.71
C LYS A 10 -19.65 43.50 -1.23
N THR A 11 -20.07 42.27 -0.91
CA THR A 11 -19.96 41.76 0.45
C THR A 11 -18.78 40.81 0.55
N GLY A 12 -17.74 41.27 1.25
CA GLY A 12 -16.68 40.44 1.77
C GLY A 12 -17.26 39.40 2.73
N ARG A 13 -17.66 38.26 2.18
CA ARG A 13 -17.66 36.99 2.89
C ARG A 13 -16.45 36.21 2.41
N SER A 14 -15.27 36.54 2.95
CA SER A 14 -14.19 35.55 3.06
C SER A 14 -14.57 34.55 4.18
N GLY A 15 -15.76 33.97 4.04
CA GLY A 15 -16.35 32.94 4.88
C GLY A 15 -16.30 31.60 4.14
N TRP A 16 -15.15 31.33 3.53
CA TRP A 16 -14.66 29.99 3.33
C TRP A 16 -13.23 30.08 3.82
N LEU A 17 -13.03 29.73 5.10
CA LEU A 17 -11.83 29.01 5.45
C LEU A 17 -11.84 27.80 4.51
N PHE A 18 -11.21 27.95 3.35
CA PHE A 18 -10.67 26.83 2.62
C PHE A 18 -9.60 26.29 3.58
N CYS A 19 -10.06 25.53 4.57
CA CYS A 19 -9.24 24.76 5.48
C CYS A 19 -8.31 24.00 4.57
N GLY A 20 -7.02 24.39 4.61
CA GLY A 20 -6.02 23.95 3.67
C GLY A 20 -6.16 22.46 3.44
N THR A 21 -6.38 22.09 2.18
CA THR A 21 -6.33 20.70 1.73
C THR A 21 -5.08 20.09 2.34
N TYR A 22 -5.32 19.15 3.25
CA TYR A 22 -4.37 18.31 3.97
C TYR A 22 -2.93 18.38 3.40
N ASN A 23 -2.07 19.19 4.01
CA ASN A 23 -0.61 19.04 3.89
C ASN A 23 -0.16 17.78 4.64
N LEU A 24 -0.81 16.64 4.37
CA LEU A 24 -0.52 15.33 4.96
C LEU A 24 0.49 14.54 4.13
N GLU A 25 0.68 14.87 2.86
CA GLU A 25 1.61 14.14 1.98
C GLU A 25 3.06 14.25 2.47
N THR A 26 3.43 15.32 3.17
CA THR A 26 4.76 15.48 3.78
C THR A 26 4.95 14.70 5.09
N ILE A 27 3.89 14.11 5.67
CA ILE A 27 3.90 13.48 7.00
C ILE A 27 3.61 11.96 6.93
N LEU A 28 3.12 11.44 5.78
CA LEU A 28 2.79 10.03 5.68
C LEU A 28 4.05 9.14 5.69
N PRO A 29 4.19 8.20 6.64
CA PRO A 29 5.32 7.28 6.65
C PRO A 29 5.26 6.33 5.46
N LYS A 30 6.44 5.99 4.91
CA LYS A 30 6.56 4.98 3.85
C LYS A 30 6.03 3.63 4.32
N LEU A 31 5.24 2.98 3.46
CA LEU A 31 4.68 1.66 3.76
C LEU A 31 5.80 0.66 4.08
N PRO A 32 5.75 -0.04 5.23
CA PRO A 32 6.77 -1.05 5.55
C PRO A 32 6.63 -2.27 4.64
N VAL A 33 7.76 -2.89 4.32
CA VAL A 33 7.79 -4.24 3.75
C VAL A 33 7.86 -5.21 4.93
N PRO A 34 6.86 -6.07 5.14
CA PRO A 34 6.89 -7.02 6.25
C PRO A 34 8.05 -8.02 6.09
N PRO A 35 8.63 -8.54 7.19
CA PRO A 35 9.61 -9.61 7.11
C PRO A 35 9.07 -10.82 6.36
N LEU A 36 9.95 -11.51 5.62
CA LEU A 36 9.57 -12.68 4.82
C LEU A 36 8.96 -13.76 5.71
N GLU A 37 9.62 -14.10 6.81
CA GLU A 37 9.19 -15.14 7.76
C GLU A 37 7.81 -14.87 8.36
N ASP A 38 7.52 -13.59 8.68
CA ASP A 38 6.23 -13.18 9.20
C ASP A 38 5.12 -13.35 8.16
N THR A 39 5.42 -13.02 6.91
CA THR A 39 4.51 -13.19 5.79
C THR A 39 4.24 -14.67 5.52
N MET A 40 5.27 -15.50 5.50
CA MET A 40 5.17 -16.95 5.29
C MET A 40 4.37 -17.63 6.41
N ARG A 41 4.64 -17.27 7.66
CA ARG A 41 3.88 -17.77 8.82
C ARG A 41 2.39 -17.40 8.72
N LYS A 42 2.08 -16.14 8.41
CA LYS A 42 0.69 -15.69 8.23
C LYS A 42 0.00 -16.41 7.06
N TYR A 43 0.72 -16.62 5.97
CA TYR A 43 0.21 -17.37 4.82
C TYR A 43 -0.19 -18.81 5.20
N LEU A 44 0.69 -19.55 5.87
CA LEU A 44 0.39 -20.91 6.35
C LEU A 44 -0.80 -20.93 7.32
N ASN A 45 -0.85 -20.01 8.28
CA ASN A 45 -1.96 -19.91 9.23
C ASN A 45 -3.31 -19.63 8.54
N THR A 46 -3.29 -18.84 7.45
CA THR A 46 -4.49 -18.50 6.69
C THR A 46 -5.00 -19.69 5.88
N LEU A 47 -4.08 -20.54 5.41
CA LEU A 47 -4.41 -21.75 4.67
C LEU A 47 -4.81 -22.93 5.57
N ARG A 48 -4.42 -22.92 6.85
CA ARG A 48 -4.71 -24.01 7.78
C ARG A 48 -6.20 -24.44 7.84
N PRO A 49 -7.20 -23.54 7.90
CA PRO A 49 -8.61 -23.94 7.89
C PRO A 49 -9.14 -24.33 6.50
N LEU A 50 -8.39 -24.06 5.43
CA LEU A 50 -8.83 -24.28 4.04
C LEU A 50 -8.32 -25.60 3.45
N LEU A 51 -7.28 -26.18 4.05
CA LEU A 51 -6.56 -27.34 3.53
C LEU A 51 -6.69 -28.54 4.48
N ASN A 52 -6.65 -29.74 3.91
CA ASN A 52 -6.44 -30.95 4.71
C ASN A 52 -4.97 -31.09 5.14
N GLU A 53 -4.66 -32.02 6.04
CA GLU A 53 -3.32 -32.14 6.63
C GLU A 53 -2.24 -32.39 5.56
N HIS A 54 -2.52 -33.26 4.59
CA HIS A 54 -1.57 -33.60 3.54
C HIS A 54 -1.27 -32.40 2.62
N GLU A 55 -2.29 -31.68 2.17
CA GLU A 55 -2.13 -30.46 1.37
C GLU A 55 -1.36 -29.38 2.15
N HIS A 56 -1.68 -29.21 3.44
CA HIS A 56 -0.99 -28.26 4.29
C HIS A 56 0.50 -28.59 4.43
N GLU A 57 0.87 -29.87 4.61
CA GLU A 57 2.27 -30.31 4.62
C GLU A 57 2.99 -30.05 3.30
N GLN A 58 2.32 -30.26 2.16
CA GLN A 58 2.89 -29.95 0.84
C GLN A 58 3.17 -28.46 0.69
N VAL A 59 2.21 -27.60 1.05
CA VAL A 59 2.39 -26.15 1.00
C VAL A 59 3.51 -25.71 1.94
N LYS A 60 3.60 -26.29 3.14
CA LYS A 60 4.68 -25.99 4.08
C LYS A 60 6.05 -26.26 3.46
N LYS A 61 6.26 -27.40 2.79
CA LYS A 61 7.52 -27.71 2.10
C LYS A 61 7.87 -26.69 1.01
N ILE A 62 6.86 -26.22 0.26
CA ILE A 62 7.04 -25.20 -0.77
C ILE A 62 7.46 -23.86 -0.14
N VAL A 63 6.78 -23.46 0.94
CA VAL A 63 7.07 -22.24 1.70
C VAL A 63 8.48 -22.30 2.30
N ASP A 64 8.87 -23.43 2.90
CA ASP A 64 10.21 -23.63 3.47
C ASP A 64 11.29 -23.53 2.39
N THR A 65 11.04 -24.06 1.18
CA THR A 65 11.96 -23.94 0.03
C THR A 65 12.04 -22.49 -0.48
N PHE A 66 10.92 -21.78 -0.50
CA PHE A 66 10.86 -20.39 -0.95
C PHE A 66 11.58 -19.43 0.01
N ALA A 67 11.40 -19.62 1.32
CA ALA A 67 11.97 -18.77 2.37
C ALA A 67 13.38 -19.20 2.84
N GLY A 68 13.78 -20.43 2.53
CA GLY A 68 15.07 -21.00 2.90
C GLY A 68 16.28 -20.24 2.38
N ASP A 69 17.45 -20.61 2.89
CA ASP A 69 18.72 -20.02 2.47
C ASP A 69 18.94 -20.20 0.95
N GLY A 70 19.22 -19.10 0.25
CA GLY A 70 19.34 -19.10 -1.21
C GLY A 70 18.01 -19.22 -1.99
N GLY A 71 16.88 -19.35 -1.27
CA GLY A 71 15.53 -19.42 -1.83
C GLY A 71 15.13 -18.15 -2.59
N LEU A 72 14.20 -18.30 -3.53
CA LEU A 72 13.73 -17.20 -4.36
C LEU A 72 13.08 -16.08 -3.53
N GLY A 73 12.39 -16.44 -2.44
CA GLY A 73 11.70 -15.50 -1.58
C GLY A 73 12.63 -14.48 -0.94
N ARG A 74 13.84 -14.88 -0.57
CA ARG A 74 14.84 -13.94 -0.01
C ARG A 74 15.36 -12.96 -1.05
N LYS A 75 15.59 -13.42 -2.29
CA LYS A 75 15.99 -12.54 -3.40
C LYS A 75 14.89 -11.51 -3.71
N LEU A 76 13.63 -11.96 -3.75
CA LEU A 76 12.47 -11.09 -3.95
C LEU A 76 12.28 -10.12 -2.78
N GLN A 77 12.48 -10.56 -1.53
CA GLN A 77 12.43 -9.69 -0.36
C GLN A 77 13.45 -8.55 -0.45
N LEU A 78 14.69 -8.84 -0.85
CA LEU A 78 15.71 -7.81 -1.07
C LEU A 78 15.31 -6.82 -2.17
N TYR A 79 14.72 -7.33 -3.26
CA TYR A 79 14.18 -6.48 -4.32
C TYR A 79 13.06 -5.55 -3.80
N LEU A 80 12.11 -6.07 -3.00
CA LEU A 80 11.03 -5.26 -2.41
C LEU A 80 11.57 -4.21 -1.43
N LEU A 81 12.59 -4.54 -0.63
CA LEU A 81 13.24 -3.59 0.26
C LEU A 81 13.91 -2.47 -0.54
N LYS A 82 14.66 -2.80 -1.59
CA LYS A 82 15.24 -1.80 -2.49
C LYS A 82 14.17 -0.95 -3.17
N ARG A 83 13.04 -1.55 -3.57
CA ARG A 83 11.91 -0.81 -4.16
C ARG A 83 11.29 0.17 -3.17
N ARG A 84 11.14 -0.20 -1.90
CA ARG A 84 10.66 0.66 -0.81
C ARG A 84 11.56 1.87 -0.57
N GLU A 85 12.87 1.72 -0.69
CA GLU A 85 13.80 2.84 -0.55
C GLU A 85 13.57 3.89 -1.64
N ASN A 86 13.34 3.43 -2.88
CA ASN A 86 13.26 4.27 -4.08
C ASN A 86 11.84 4.80 -4.40
N MET A 87 10.80 4.37 -3.69
CA MET A 87 9.41 4.78 -3.92
C MET A 87 8.75 5.27 -2.64
N ASP A 88 7.73 6.12 -2.76
CA ASP A 88 6.89 6.52 -1.61
C ASP A 88 5.92 5.40 -1.21
N ASN A 89 5.39 4.70 -2.21
CA ASN A 89 4.58 3.50 -2.05
C ASN A 89 5.12 2.37 -2.94
N TRP A 90 5.76 1.37 -2.33
CA TRP A 90 6.32 0.22 -3.06
C TRP A 90 5.26 -0.72 -3.65
N LYS A 91 3.99 -0.61 -3.23
CA LYS A 91 2.86 -1.38 -3.78
C LYS A 91 2.13 -0.67 -4.91
N ALA A 92 2.46 0.59 -5.18
CA ALA A 92 1.83 1.31 -6.27
C ALA A 92 2.11 0.56 -7.60
N PRO A 93 1.12 0.40 -8.48
CA PRO A 93 1.32 -0.21 -9.79
C PRO A 93 2.44 0.53 -10.52
N HIS A 94 3.28 -0.18 -11.28
CA HIS A 94 4.18 0.54 -12.17
C HIS A 94 3.32 1.29 -13.19
N ALA A 95 3.73 2.50 -13.59
CA ALA A 95 3.04 3.25 -14.63
C ALA A 95 2.90 2.45 -15.95
N GLU A 96 3.77 1.45 -16.16
CA GLU A 96 3.74 0.52 -17.30
C GLU A 96 2.79 -0.68 -17.09
N ASP A 97 2.40 -0.98 -15.84
CA ASP A 97 1.52 -2.11 -15.52
C ASP A 97 0.02 -1.77 -15.66
N ASN A 98 -0.33 -0.52 -16.00
CA ASN A 98 -1.71 -0.07 -16.21
C ASN A 98 -1.90 0.45 -17.65
N PRO A 99 -2.23 -0.41 -18.63
CA PRO A 99 -2.39 -0.02 -20.03
C PRO A 99 -3.78 0.59 -20.31
N LEU A 100 -4.26 1.49 -19.45
CA LEU A 100 -5.47 2.28 -19.70
C LEU A 100 -5.13 3.60 -20.39
#